data_AF-A0A961VZD9-F1
#
_entry.id   AF-A0A961VZD9-F1
#
_cell.length_a   1.000
_cell.length_b   1.000
_cell.length_c   1.000
_cell.angle_alpha   90.00
_cell.angle_beta   90.00
_cell.angle_gamma   90.00
#
_symmetry.space_group_name_H-M   'P 1'
#
loop_
_entity.id
_entity.type
_entity.pdbx_description
1 polymer ?
#
loop_
_entity_poly.entity_id
_entity_poly.type
_entity_poly.pdbx_seq_one_letter_code
_entity_poly.pdbx_strand_id
1 'polypeptide(L)'
;MRMLFALMLFAAAGAQSAHAGWSKWMDHTSYHSYFNWQRTLGKYPAKVEVGNFDGHIKYRGDFRKLPSGSGFASFRRMSDAQFNAKNSHFTSKGFVLVWHQRMVHDGGVDNVATWFK
;
A
#
# COMPACT_ATOMS: atom_id res chain seq x y z
N MET A 1 -27.05 -57.10 8.30
CA MET A 1 -26.32 -56.25 9.26
C MET A 1 -25.43 -55.30 8.47
N ARG A 2 -25.78 -54.01 8.52
CA ARG A 2 -25.04 -52.77 8.20
C ARG A 2 -24.44 -52.55 6.79
N MET A 3 -24.99 -51.49 6.17
CA MET A 3 -24.61 -50.81 4.93
C MET A 3 -23.25 -50.10 4.99
N LEU A 4 -22.70 -49.94 3.78
CA LEU A 4 -21.73 -48.96 3.24
C LEU A 4 -21.30 -47.78 4.13
N PHE A 5 -20.05 -47.32 3.95
CA PHE A 5 -19.79 -45.93 3.53
C PHE A 5 -18.41 -45.84 2.84
N ALA A 6 -18.40 -45.59 1.53
CA ALA A 6 -17.22 -45.16 0.80
C ALA A 6 -17.09 -43.65 0.94
N LEU A 7 -15.96 -43.17 1.48
CA LEU A 7 -15.69 -41.75 1.62
C LEU A 7 -14.89 -41.27 0.41
N MET A 8 -15.57 -40.73 -0.60
CA MET A 8 -14.93 -39.84 -1.57
C MET A 8 -14.77 -38.47 -0.91
N LEU A 9 -13.53 -38.06 -0.63
CA LEU A 9 -13.24 -36.66 -0.37
C LEU A 9 -12.98 -35.94 -1.69
N PHE A 10 -14.00 -35.24 -2.17
CA PHE A 10 -13.80 -34.06 -3.01
C PHE A 10 -13.26 -32.94 -2.12
N ALA A 11 -11.99 -32.57 -2.28
CA ALA A 11 -11.53 -31.24 -1.88
C ALA A 11 -11.68 -30.33 -3.10
N ALA A 12 -12.70 -29.48 -3.01
CA ALA A 12 -13.06 -28.49 -4.01
C ALA A 12 -11.87 -27.62 -4.42
N ALA A 13 -11.83 -27.25 -5.70
CA ALA A 13 -11.03 -26.15 -6.21
C ALA A 13 -11.29 -24.90 -5.36
N GLY A 14 -10.40 -24.64 -4.41
CA GLY A 14 -10.38 -23.39 -3.68
C GLY A 14 -9.98 -22.31 -4.67
N ALA A 15 -10.97 -21.59 -5.19
CA ALA A 15 -10.78 -20.36 -5.92
C ALA A 15 -9.80 -19.50 -5.13
N GLN A 16 -8.57 -19.37 -5.65
CA GLN A 16 -7.63 -18.37 -5.20
C GLN A 16 -8.31 -17.04 -5.47
N SER A 17 -9.01 -16.50 -4.47
CA SER A 17 -9.54 -15.15 -4.52
C SER A 17 -8.32 -14.27 -4.74
N ALA A 18 -8.16 -13.77 -5.96
CA ALA A 18 -7.11 -12.83 -6.28
C ALA A 18 -7.33 -11.61 -5.40
N HIS A 19 -6.61 -11.53 -4.28
CA HIS A 19 -6.43 -10.30 -3.54
C HIS A 19 -5.53 -9.40 -4.41
N ALA A 20 -6.10 -8.85 -5.48
CA ALA A 20 -5.47 -7.87 -6.35
C ALA A 20 -5.33 -6.49 -5.66
N GLY A 21 -5.05 -6.47 -4.35
CA GLY A 21 -5.14 -5.29 -3.50
C GLY A 21 -3.81 -4.75 -2.99
N TRP A 22 -2.74 -5.55 -2.96
CA TRP A 22 -1.45 -5.11 -2.42
C TRP A 22 -0.29 -5.66 -3.22
N SER A 23 0.74 -4.84 -3.43
CA SER A 23 2.04 -5.33 -3.87
C SER A 23 2.67 -6.23 -2.80
N LYS A 24 3.66 -7.03 -3.20
CA LYS A 24 4.57 -7.66 -2.24
C LYS A 24 5.27 -6.59 -1.39
N TRP A 25 5.74 -6.98 -0.20
CA TRP A 25 6.67 -6.16 0.58
C TRP A 25 8.00 -6.04 -0.16
N MET A 26 8.51 -4.82 -0.26
CA MET A 26 9.71 -4.46 -1.02
C MET A 26 10.58 -3.52 -0.20
N ASP A 27 11.89 -3.55 -0.41
CA ASP A 27 12.77 -2.50 0.08
C ASP A 27 12.43 -1.14 -0.59
N HIS A 28 13.07 -0.08 -0.11
CA HIS A 28 12.84 1.28 -0.61
C HIS A 28 13.06 1.42 -2.13
N THR A 29 14.14 0.85 -2.66
CA THR A 29 14.56 0.98 -4.07
C THR A 29 13.60 0.21 -4.96
N SER A 30 13.32 -1.04 -4.62
CA SER A 30 12.36 -1.92 -5.31
C SER A 30 10.96 -1.30 -5.31
N TYR A 31 10.52 -0.74 -4.18
CA TYR A 31 9.23 -0.06 -4.08
C TYR A 31 9.19 1.21 -4.93
N HIS A 32 10.26 2.01 -4.97
CA HIS A 32 10.32 3.21 -5.79
C HIS A 32 10.19 2.89 -7.29
N SER A 33 10.91 1.87 -7.77
CA SER A 33 10.80 1.39 -9.15
C SER A 33 9.39 0.87 -9.47
N TYR A 34 8.81 0.08 -8.56
CA TYR A 34 7.44 -0.42 -8.72
C TYR A 34 6.41 0.71 -8.75
N PHE A 35 6.54 1.71 -7.86
CA PHE A 35 5.68 2.89 -7.84
C PHE A 35 5.77 3.67 -9.17
N ASN A 36 6.97 3.88 -9.72
CA ASN A 36 7.13 4.57 -11.00
C ASN A 36 6.51 3.78 -12.16
N TRP A 37 6.68 2.46 -12.18
CA TRP A 37 6.02 1.60 -13.16
C TRP A 37 4.49 1.68 -13.05
N GLN A 38 3.92 1.65 -11.85
CA GLN A 38 2.47 1.81 -11.68
C GLN A 38 1.97 3.17 -12.20
N ARG A 39 2.77 4.23 -12.08
CA ARG A 39 2.43 5.55 -12.65
C ARG A 39 2.39 5.53 -14.17
N THR A 40 3.26 4.78 -14.85
CA THR A 40 3.18 4.65 -16.32
C THR A 40 1.92 3.92 -16.77
N LEU A 41 1.32 3.11 -15.89
CA LEU A 41 0.02 2.46 -16.08
C LEU A 41 -1.18 3.35 -15.69
N GLY A 42 -0.96 4.64 -15.40
CA GLY A 42 -2.03 5.56 -15.00
C GLY A 42 -2.63 5.21 -13.63
N LYS A 43 -1.82 4.67 -12.71
CA LYS A 43 -2.24 4.35 -11.34
C LYS A 43 -1.55 5.23 -10.30
N TYR A 44 -2.17 5.29 -9.13
CA TYR A 44 -1.64 5.97 -7.94
C TYR A 44 -1.71 5.02 -6.74
N PRO A 45 -0.85 5.19 -5.71
CA PRO A 45 -0.94 4.36 -4.52
C PRO A 45 -2.03 4.90 -3.57
N ALA A 46 -3.22 4.34 -3.66
CA ALA A 46 -4.33 4.70 -2.78
C ALA A 46 -4.00 4.44 -1.30
N LYS A 47 -3.19 3.40 -1.03
CA LYS A 47 -2.62 3.14 0.28
C LYS A 47 -1.17 2.71 0.14
N VAL A 48 -0.35 3.04 1.13
CA VAL A 48 1.03 2.58 1.23
C VAL A 48 1.33 2.21 2.66
N GLU A 49 1.75 0.97 2.87
CA GLU A 49 2.21 0.54 4.18
C GLU A 49 3.74 0.55 4.24
N VAL A 50 4.23 0.83 5.44
CA VAL A 50 5.60 0.66 5.87
C VAL A 50 5.63 -0.31 7.05
N GLY A 51 6.64 -1.17 7.09
CA GLY A 51 6.87 -2.12 8.16
C GLY A 51 8.36 -2.34 8.40
N ASN A 52 8.72 -2.72 9.63
CA ASN A 52 10.07 -3.14 9.99
C ASN A 52 10.11 -4.67 10.10
N PHE A 53 10.98 -5.30 9.32
CA PHE A 53 11.17 -6.75 9.27
C PHE A 53 12.63 -7.06 9.56
N ASP A 54 12.93 -7.49 10.79
CA ASP A 54 14.29 -7.80 11.25
C ASP A 54 15.29 -6.65 11.03
N GLY A 55 14.87 -5.41 11.34
CA GLY A 55 15.68 -4.20 11.14
C GLY A 55 15.62 -3.62 9.72
N HIS A 56 14.94 -4.30 8.79
CA HIS A 56 14.79 -3.83 7.42
C HIS A 56 13.43 -3.17 7.19
N ILE A 57 13.47 -1.88 6.85
CA ILE A 57 12.28 -1.13 6.48
C ILE A 57 11.81 -1.56 5.09
N LYS A 58 10.57 -2.05 5.01
CA LYS A 58 9.91 -2.49 3.79
C LYS A 58 8.61 -1.73 3.58
N TYR A 59 8.18 -1.70 2.32
CA TYR A 59 6.98 -1.01 1.85
C TYR A 59 6.13 -1.93 0.98
N ARG A 60 4.82 -1.72 1.02
CA ARG A 60 3.89 -2.27 0.03
C ARG A 60 2.78 -1.26 -0.27
N GLY A 61 2.16 -1.37 -1.45
CA GLY A 61 1.16 -0.41 -1.88
C GLY A 61 -0.07 -1.06 -2.51
N ASP A 62 -1.22 -0.46 -2.26
CA ASP A 62 -2.48 -0.70 -2.98
C ASP A 62 -2.57 0.35 -4.09
N PHE A 63 -2.44 -0.09 -5.35
CA PHE A 63 -2.43 0.80 -6.50
C PHE A 63 -3.74 0.73 -7.27
N ARG A 64 -4.38 1.89 -7.40
CA ARG A 64 -5.68 2.03 -8.07
C ARG A 64 -5.55 2.90 -9.31
N LYS A 65 -6.46 2.71 -10.26
CA LYS A 65 -6.53 3.56 -11.46
C LYS A 65 -6.74 5.01 -11.03
N LEU A 66 -5.96 5.92 -11.59
CA LEU A 66 -6.14 7.36 -11.42
C LEU A 66 -7.31 7.80 -12.31
N PRO A 67 -8.40 8.35 -11.75
CA PRO A 67 -9.46 8.97 -12.53
C PRO A 67 -8.93 10.10 -13.41
N SER A 68 -9.57 10.32 -14.56
CA SER A 68 -9.22 11.42 -15.45
C SER A 68 -9.47 12.76 -14.76
N GLY A 69 -8.57 13.72 -14.95
CA GLY A 69 -8.65 15.04 -14.33
C GLY A 69 -8.25 15.09 -12.84
N SER A 70 -7.94 13.95 -12.23
CA SER A 70 -7.47 13.90 -10.83
C SER A 70 -5.95 14.07 -10.70
N GLY A 71 -5.53 14.56 -9.54
CA GLY A 71 -4.14 14.67 -9.14
C GLY A 71 -3.86 13.87 -7.86
N PHE A 72 -2.62 13.47 -7.65
CA PHE A 72 -2.22 12.88 -6.38
C PHE A 72 -0.81 13.31 -5.98
N ALA A 73 -0.53 13.23 -4.69
CA ALA A 73 0.79 13.38 -4.12
C ALA A 73 1.03 12.23 -3.13
N SER A 74 2.17 11.57 -3.18
CA SER A 74 2.48 10.46 -2.26
C SER A 74 3.93 10.54 -1.82
N PHE A 75 4.16 10.52 -0.52
CA PHE A 75 5.48 10.66 0.09
C PHE A 75 5.70 9.58 1.15
N ARG A 76 6.96 9.19 1.32
CA ARG A 76 7.43 8.16 2.25
C ARG A 76 8.64 8.70 3.01
N ARG A 77 8.99 8.05 4.13
CA ARG A 77 10.18 8.37 4.94
C ARG A 77 10.21 9.80 5.48
N MET A 78 9.07 10.27 5.96
CA MET A 78 8.93 11.61 6.48
C MET A 78 9.01 11.60 8.00
N SER A 79 9.74 12.54 8.59
CA SER A 79 9.57 12.88 10.00
C SER A 79 8.19 13.47 10.26
N ASP A 80 7.78 13.57 11.53
CA ASP A 80 6.50 14.19 11.92
C ASP A 80 6.41 15.64 11.43
N ALA A 81 7.50 16.40 11.52
CA ALA A 81 7.56 17.78 11.03
C ALA A 81 7.37 17.86 9.51
N GLN A 82 8.01 16.96 8.75
CA GLN A 82 7.87 16.91 7.29
C GLN A 82 6.45 16.50 6.87
N PHE A 83 5.85 15.54 7.57
CA PHE A 83 4.46 15.15 7.34
C PHE A 83 3.52 16.34 7.57
N ASN A 84 3.63 17.02 8.72
CA ASN A 84 2.77 18.16 9.05
C ASN A 84 2.91 19.29 8.02
N ALA A 85 4.14 19.63 7.61
CA ALA A 85 4.39 20.64 6.60
C ALA A 85 3.76 20.28 5.24
N LYS A 86 3.90 19.02 4.78
CA LYS A 86 3.27 18.56 3.55
C LYS A 86 1.76 18.49 3.65
N ASN A 87 1.23 18.04 4.78
CA ASN A 87 -0.20 17.93 4.99
C ASN A 87 -0.86 19.31 4.88
N SER A 88 -0.31 20.31 5.57
CA SER A 88 -0.76 21.71 5.45
C SER A 88 -0.62 22.23 4.01
N HIS A 89 0.49 21.95 3.33
CA HIS A 89 0.73 22.38 1.95
C HIS A 89 -0.26 21.79 0.93
N PHE A 90 -0.58 20.50 1.03
CA PHE A 90 -1.50 19.84 0.11
C PHE A 90 -2.95 20.18 0.42
N THR A 91 -3.29 20.30 1.70
CA THR A 91 -4.62 20.74 2.15
C THR A 91 -4.94 22.15 1.64
N SER A 92 -3.99 23.09 1.73
CA SER A 92 -4.18 24.46 1.20
C SER A 92 -4.34 24.53 -0.33
N LYS A 93 -3.95 23.47 -1.04
CA LYS A 93 -4.12 23.32 -2.50
C LYS A 93 -5.37 22.53 -2.89
N GLY A 94 -6.20 22.16 -1.91
CA GLY A 94 -7.44 21.43 -2.11
C GLY A 94 -7.27 19.93 -2.34
N PHE A 95 -6.11 19.36 -1.95
CA PHE A 95 -5.97 17.91 -1.88
C PHE A 95 -6.49 17.41 -0.53
N VAL A 96 -7.04 16.19 -0.52
CA VAL A 96 -7.49 15.48 0.68
C VAL A 96 -6.47 14.40 1.04
N LEU A 97 -6.10 14.28 2.32
CA LEU A 97 -5.31 13.17 2.82
C LEU A 97 -6.16 11.89 2.80
N VAL A 98 -5.85 10.96 1.90
CA VAL A 98 -6.62 9.71 1.71
C VAL A 98 -6.00 8.51 2.42
N TRP A 99 -4.72 8.60 2.75
CA TRP A 99 -4.02 7.57 3.52
C TRP A 99 -2.83 8.16 4.27
N HIS A 100 -2.64 7.72 5.50
CA HIS A 100 -1.46 8.02 6.33
C HIS A 100 -1.15 6.83 7.23
N GLN A 101 0.11 6.45 7.29
CA GLN A 101 0.65 5.57 8.31
C GLN A 101 1.89 6.23 8.93
N ARG A 102 1.98 6.20 10.25
CA ARG A 102 3.17 6.54 11.02
C ARG A 102 3.73 5.28 11.65
N MET A 103 5.02 5.01 11.45
CA MET A 103 5.72 3.90 12.07
C MET A 103 6.89 4.42 12.90
N VAL A 104 7.02 3.91 14.12
CA VAL A 104 8.17 4.16 15.00
C VAL A 104 9.05 2.90 14.98
N HIS A 105 10.35 3.08 14.86
CA HIS A 105 11.36 2.03 14.87
C HIS A 105 12.66 2.57 15.48
N ASP A 106 13.64 1.70 15.74
CA ASP A 106 14.90 2.08 16.39
C ASP A 106 15.68 3.17 15.63
N GLY A 107 15.46 3.27 14.32
CA GLY A 107 16.03 4.31 13.46
C GLY A 107 15.25 5.62 13.40
N GLY A 108 14.13 5.75 14.13
CA GLY A 108 13.31 6.96 14.20
C GLY A 108 11.85 6.76 13.78
N VAL A 109 11.30 7.76 13.09
CA VAL A 109 9.90 7.79 12.66
C VAL A 109 9.83 7.86 11.15
N ASP A 110 9.04 6.97 10.55
CA ASP A 110 8.69 6.98 9.14
C ASP A 110 7.19 7.23 8.98
N ASN A 111 6.85 8.43 8.51
CA ASN A 111 5.52 8.75 8.02
C ASN A 111 5.44 8.48 6.51
N VAL A 112 4.35 7.83 6.12
CA VAL A 112 3.99 7.55 4.73
C VAL A 112 2.57 8.04 4.49
N ALA A 113 2.35 8.82 3.44
CA ALA A 113 1.05 9.40 3.17
C ALA A 113 0.77 9.57 1.68
N THR A 114 -0.53 9.51 1.33
CA THR A 114 -1.05 9.86 0.02
C THR A 114 -2.15 10.91 0.17
N TRP A 115 -2.05 11.97 -0.63
CA TRP A 115 -3.06 12.99 -0.84
C TRP A 115 -3.63 12.88 -2.25
N PHE A 116 -4.90 13.18 -2.43
CA PHE A 116 -5.64 13.03 -3.68
C PHE A 116 -6.49 14.26 -3.96
N LYS A 117 -6.66 14.62 -5.23
CA LYS A 117 -7.47 15.74 -5.71
C LYS A 117 -8.31 15.32 -6.91
#